data_AF-A0A9E3SCX5-F1
#
_entry.id   AF-A0A9E3SCX5-F1
#
_cell.length_a   1.000
_cell.length_b   1.000
_cell.length_c   1.000
_cell.angle_alpha   90.00
_cell.angle_beta   90.00
_cell.angle_gamma   90.00
#
_symmetry.space_group_name_H-M   'P 1'
#
loop_
_entity.id
_entity.type
_entity.pdbx_description
1 polymer ?
#
loop_
_entity_poly.entity_id
_entity_poly.type
_entity_poly.pdbx_seq_one_letter_code
_entity_poly.pdbx_strand_id
1 'polypeptide(L)'
;MSFEAENTQLVLVVRQNRYLGFLLTPYLVQRENKNFLTAQQAFSTKEQENLETNWEKALHEHALNTEPHEIANRFHRQKIQASSYFEQLERRSLNMVIMPFVWKQTHKILQIGLQNNLPIYKGASWPNLYPDQELSFQQETTKLLLHFERTPEKTLYKLKLSLGSKKITLNPTDLLLSNQPCLVVNGNQLLHFDPEINGKLLLPFFRKKVIEIPRRTEKQYFEQFIRKMANHIEIEAIGFELIDLNPEPVAQLLIEENWKGNQGLSLKFIYDNKHIYPHHKQQRFTSLITDESGFVFRRVNRDKQREQQYIDTLKSFGFKQDESFFELDHNLEDQLEQLIYFLQDNNELLNEAGFQVDQPEEASYVLSKPYIDFNSTAKKDWFDLHIIVKAGTIEFPFLALRNHLIQGKKLYRLSNGQLFLIPQNW
;
A
#
# COMPACT_ATOMS: atom_id res chain seq x y z
N MET A 1 -39.39 -44.01 -13.72
CA MET A 1 -39.44 -42.67 -13.12
C MET A 1 -38.09 -42.03 -13.36
N SER A 2 -38.04 -41.23 -14.42
CA SER A 2 -36.89 -40.47 -14.89
C SER A 2 -36.57 -39.36 -13.90
N PHE A 3 -35.50 -39.50 -13.12
CA PHE A 3 -34.89 -38.34 -12.47
C PHE A 3 -34.04 -37.63 -13.53
N GLU A 4 -34.64 -36.52 -13.97
CA GLU A 4 -34.09 -35.30 -14.56
C GLU A 4 -32.56 -35.13 -14.51
N ALA A 5 -32.03 -34.62 -15.63
CA ALA A 5 -30.69 -34.14 -15.92
C ALA A 5 -29.75 -33.96 -14.71
N GLU A 6 -28.55 -34.58 -14.82
CA GLU A 6 -27.40 -34.41 -13.93
C GLU A 6 -27.09 -32.92 -13.69
N ASN A 7 -27.67 -32.35 -12.65
CA ASN A 7 -27.55 -30.93 -12.34
C ASN A 7 -26.17 -30.69 -11.69
N THR A 8 -25.14 -30.69 -12.52
CA THR A 8 -23.76 -30.45 -12.11
C THR A 8 -23.61 -28.99 -11.73
N GLN A 9 -23.20 -28.73 -10.49
CA GLN A 9 -23.05 -27.38 -9.94
C GLN A 9 -21.58 -27.11 -9.63
N LEU A 10 -21.14 -25.86 -9.74
CA LEU A 10 -19.82 -25.42 -9.28
C LEU A 10 -19.91 -24.85 -7.87
N VAL A 11 -19.04 -25.30 -6.97
CA VAL A 11 -18.95 -24.81 -5.58
C VAL A 11 -17.50 -24.58 -5.19
N LEU A 12 -17.26 -23.80 -4.14
CA LEU A 12 -15.94 -23.68 -3.52
C LEU A 12 -15.86 -24.56 -2.28
N VAL A 13 -14.75 -25.27 -2.09
CA VAL A 13 -14.56 -26.15 -0.94
C VAL A 13 -13.26 -25.81 -0.22
N VAL A 14 -13.34 -25.56 1.10
CA VAL A 14 -12.18 -25.46 1.98
C VAL A 14 -11.73 -26.86 2.36
N ARG A 15 -10.57 -27.32 1.85
CA ARG A 15 -10.02 -28.64 2.15
C ARG A 15 -8.56 -28.59 2.57
N GLN A 16 -8.13 -29.60 3.32
CA GLN A 16 -6.72 -29.77 3.64
C GLN A 16 -5.96 -30.34 2.43
N ASN A 17 -4.92 -29.63 2.01
CA ASN A 17 -3.89 -30.09 1.09
C ASN A 17 -2.67 -30.59 1.88
N ARG A 18 -2.04 -31.66 1.38
CA ARG A 18 -0.90 -32.32 2.05
C ARG A 18 0.31 -31.41 2.25
N TYR A 19 0.59 -30.49 1.32
CA TYR A 19 1.79 -29.65 1.34
C TYR A 19 1.51 -28.20 1.73
N LEU A 20 0.35 -27.68 1.32
CA LEU A 20 0.03 -26.25 1.38
C LEU A 20 -0.91 -25.88 2.53
N GLY A 21 -1.28 -26.85 3.38
CA GLY A 21 -2.28 -26.64 4.41
C GLY A 21 -3.68 -26.54 3.82
N PHE A 22 -4.57 -25.75 4.42
CA PHE A 22 -5.93 -25.62 3.91
C PHE A 22 -6.00 -24.67 2.71
N LEU A 23 -6.79 -25.06 1.70
CA LEU A 23 -7.00 -24.30 0.47
C LEU A 23 -8.49 -24.16 0.18
N LEU A 24 -8.87 -23.06 -0.47
CA LEU A 24 -10.19 -22.89 -1.08
C LEU A 24 -10.08 -23.30 -2.55
N THR A 25 -10.76 -24.38 -2.92
CA THR A 25 -10.64 -25.01 -4.23
C THR A 25 -12.01 -25.18 -4.88
N PRO A 26 -12.20 -24.75 -6.14
CA PRO A 26 -13.46 -24.96 -6.86
C PRO A 26 -13.64 -26.43 -7.29
N TYR A 27 -14.87 -26.93 -7.16
CA TYR A 27 -15.27 -28.30 -7.51
C TYR A 27 -16.59 -28.34 -8.28
N LEU A 28 -16.63 -29.18 -9.31
CA LEU A 28 -17.89 -29.64 -9.88
C LEU A 28 -18.47 -30.71 -8.97
N VAL A 29 -19.73 -30.53 -8.61
CA VAL A 29 -20.47 -31.40 -7.69
C VAL A 29 -21.78 -31.83 -8.31
N GLN A 30 -22.26 -32.99 -7.90
CA GLN A 30 -23.56 -33.51 -8.30
C GLN A 30 -24.40 -33.82 -7.08
N ARG A 31 -25.71 -33.69 -7.22
CA ARG A 31 -26.66 -34.04 -6.16
C ARG A 31 -27.08 -35.49 -6.30
N GLU A 32 -26.43 -36.38 -5.54
CA GLU A 32 -26.75 -37.82 -5.54
C GLU A 32 -28.04 -38.14 -4.75
N ASN A 33 -28.38 -37.33 -3.75
CA ASN A 33 -29.61 -37.47 -2.97
C ASN A 33 -30.09 -36.12 -2.41
N LYS A 34 -31.20 -36.11 -1.65
CA LYS A 34 -31.78 -34.89 -1.08
C LYS A 34 -30.93 -34.25 0.04
N ASN A 35 -29.93 -34.96 0.57
CA ASN A 35 -29.27 -34.61 1.83
C ASN A 35 -27.90 -33.93 1.63
N PHE A 36 -27.19 -34.20 0.53
CA PHE A 36 -25.86 -33.64 0.29
C PHE A 36 -25.50 -33.54 -1.20
N LEU A 37 -24.44 -32.80 -1.49
CA LEU A 37 -23.76 -32.77 -2.79
C LEU A 37 -22.50 -33.64 -2.71
N THR A 38 -22.14 -34.32 -3.79
CA THR A 38 -20.91 -35.13 -3.87
C THR A 38 -19.96 -34.48 -4.87
N ALA A 39 -18.72 -34.22 -4.44
CA ALA A 39 -17.70 -33.66 -5.31
C ALA A 39 -17.20 -34.69 -6.33
N GLN A 40 -17.30 -34.35 -7.62
CA GLN A 40 -16.96 -35.23 -8.74
C GLN A 40 -15.59 -34.91 -9.32
N GLN A 41 -15.33 -33.62 -9.56
CA GLN A 41 -14.10 -33.20 -10.25
C GLN A 41 -13.60 -31.85 -9.71
N ALA A 42 -12.29 -31.76 -9.48
CA ALA A 42 -11.65 -30.47 -9.20
C ALA A 42 -11.72 -29.59 -10.44
N PHE A 43 -12.19 -28.35 -10.30
CA PHE A 43 -12.39 -27.49 -11.46
C PHE A 43 -11.06 -27.14 -12.16
N SER A 44 -9.93 -27.19 -11.45
CA SER A 44 -8.56 -27.04 -11.99
C SER A 44 -8.15 -28.14 -12.99
N THR A 45 -8.87 -29.25 -13.06
CA THR A 45 -8.58 -30.36 -13.99
C THR A 45 -9.55 -30.41 -15.17
N LYS A 46 -10.46 -29.45 -15.29
CA LYS A 46 -11.39 -29.36 -16.42
C LYS A 46 -10.63 -28.96 -17.68
N GLU A 47 -10.89 -29.61 -18.80
CA GLU A 47 -10.28 -29.24 -20.07
C GLU A 47 -10.66 -27.81 -20.46
N GLN A 48 -9.68 -27.01 -20.92
CA GLN A 48 -9.88 -25.58 -21.18
C GLN A 48 -10.94 -25.31 -22.26
N GLU A 49 -11.11 -26.23 -23.21
CA GLU A 49 -12.11 -26.16 -24.27
C GLU A 49 -13.55 -26.17 -23.73
N ASN A 50 -13.75 -26.76 -22.55
CA ASN A 50 -15.04 -26.87 -21.87
C ASN A 50 -15.34 -25.69 -20.92
N LEU A 51 -14.56 -24.60 -20.98
CA LEU A 51 -14.77 -23.38 -20.21
C LEU A 51 -15.47 -22.34 -21.08
N GLU A 52 -16.75 -22.09 -20.79
CA GLU A 52 -17.63 -21.30 -21.65
C GLU A 52 -17.42 -19.79 -21.45
N THR A 53 -17.23 -19.38 -20.20
CA THR A 53 -17.19 -17.96 -19.82
C THR A 53 -15.80 -17.46 -19.45
N ASN A 54 -15.59 -16.14 -19.55
CA ASN A 54 -14.32 -15.51 -19.16
C ASN A 54 -14.01 -15.68 -17.66
N TRP A 55 -15.03 -15.64 -16.80
CA TRP A 55 -14.84 -15.78 -15.36
C TRP A 55 -14.50 -17.24 -14.98
N GLU A 56 -15.05 -18.24 -15.68
CA GLU A 56 -14.66 -19.64 -15.52
C GLU A 56 -13.21 -19.87 -15.92
N LYS A 57 -12.75 -19.28 -17.03
CA LYS A 57 -11.35 -19.33 -17.45
C LYS A 57 -10.42 -18.75 -16.39
N ALA A 58 -10.76 -17.58 -15.85
CA ALA A 58 -10.01 -16.96 -14.77
C ALA A 58 -10.03 -17.81 -13.47
N LEU A 59 -11.19 -18.35 -13.09
CA LEU A 59 -11.33 -19.22 -11.92
C LEU A 59 -10.50 -20.49 -12.07
N HIS A 60 -10.55 -21.12 -13.24
CA HIS A 60 -9.76 -22.29 -13.60
C HIS A 60 -8.26 -21.99 -13.48
N GLU A 61 -7.79 -20.88 -14.08
CA GLU A 61 -6.38 -20.47 -14.01
C GLU A 61 -5.91 -20.26 -12.57
N HIS A 62 -6.69 -19.54 -11.75
CA HIS A 62 -6.36 -19.33 -10.34
C HIS A 62 -6.38 -20.63 -9.53
N ALA A 63 -7.32 -21.54 -9.81
CA ALA A 63 -7.38 -22.85 -9.17
C ALA A 63 -6.17 -23.72 -9.55
N LEU A 64 -5.82 -23.78 -10.84
CA LEU A 64 -4.65 -24.48 -11.35
C LEU A 64 -3.36 -23.97 -10.70
N ASN A 65 -3.25 -22.65 -10.52
CA ASN A 65 -2.14 -22.01 -9.82
C ASN A 65 -2.06 -22.33 -8.31
N THR A 66 -2.99 -23.10 -7.75
CA THR A 66 -2.92 -23.62 -6.37
C THR A 66 -2.62 -25.12 -6.30
N GLU A 67 -2.51 -25.81 -7.45
CA GLU A 67 -2.19 -27.22 -7.49
C GLU A 67 -0.72 -27.49 -7.16
N PRO A 68 -0.40 -28.52 -6.36
CA PRO A 68 0.98 -28.81 -5.95
C PRO A 68 1.96 -29.00 -7.12
N HIS A 69 1.52 -29.63 -8.21
CA HIS A 69 2.38 -29.86 -9.37
C HIS A 69 2.70 -28.58 -10.13
N GLU A 70 1.72 -27.69 -10.28
CA GLU A 70 1.90 -26.38 -10.92
C GLU A 70 2.79 -25.46 -10.08
N ILE A 71 2.63 -25.48 -8.76
CA ILE A 71 3.51 -24.74 -7.87
C ILE A 71 4.95 -25.26 -7.97
N ALA A 72 5.14 -26.59 -7.97
CA ALA A 72 6.46 -27.18 -8.12
C ALA A 72 7.12 -26.76 -9.44
N ASN A 73 6.39 -26.83 -10.56
CA ASN A 73 6.89 -26.41 -11.88
C ASN A 73 7.15 -24.90 -11.97
N ARG A 74 6.36 -24.07 -11.28
CA ARG A 74 6.51 -22.61 -11.29
C ARG A 74 7.73 -22.14 -10.52
N PHE A 75 7.99 -22.74 -9.36
CA PHE A 75 9.04 -22.30 -8.44
C PHE A 75 10.31 -23.16 -8.50
N HIS A 76 10.35 -24.17 -9.36
CA HIS A 76 11.55 -24.92 -9.69
C HIS A 76 11.98 -24.66 -11.13
N ARG A 77 13.29 -24.62 -11.38
CA ARG A 77 13.85 -24.31 -12.71
C ARG A 77 13.61 -25.42 -13.74
N GLN A 78 13.43 -26.66 -13.29
CA GLN A 78 13.22 -27.83 -14.12
C GLN A 78 11.92 -28.53 -13.72
N LYS A 79 11.38 -29.40 -14.58
CA LYS A 79 10.22 -30.22 -14.23
C LYS A 79 10.57 -31.15 -13.08
N ILE A 80 9.73 -31.18 -12.05
CA ILE A 80 9.93 -32.00 -10.85
C ILE A 80 8.59 -32.50 -10.33
N GLN A 81 8.59 -33.69 -9.73
CA GLN A 81 7.41 -34.19 -9.04
C GLN A 81 7.13 -33.33 -7.79
N ALA A 82 5.85 -33.05 -7.54
CA ALA A 82 5.45 -32.21 -6.41
C ALA A 82 5.97 -32.74 -5.06
N SER A 83 5.91 -34.07 -4.84
CA SER A 83 6.44 -34.70 -3.63
C SER A 83 7.91 -34.38 -3.40
N SER A 84 8.76 -34.64 -4.38
CA SER A 84 10.21 -34.38 -4.30
C SER A 84 10.51 -32.89 -4.08
N TYR A 85 9.75 -32.00 -4.74
CA TYR A 85 9.90 -30.57 -4.55
C TYR A 85 9.59 -30.14 -3.11
N PHE A 86 8.42 -30.52 -2.58
CA PHE A 86 8.01 -30.11 -1.23
C PHE A 86 8.81 -30.80 -0.11
N GLU A 87 9.37 -31.98 -0.35
CA GLU A 87 10.29 -32.64 0.59
C GLU A 87 11.63 -31.91 0.74
N GLN A 88 12.14 -31.34 -0.36
CA GLN A 88 13.42 -30.60 -0.38
C GLN A 88 13.25 -29.11 -0.05
N LEU A 89 12.03 -28.60 -0.11
CA LEU A 89 11.75 -27.17 0.05
C LEU A 89 11.94 -26.71 1.50
N GLU A 90 12.80 -25.70 1.68
CA GLU A 90 12.95 -25.04 2.97
C GLU A 90 11.66 -24.39 3.44
N ARG A 91 11.32 -24.58 4.73
CA ARG A 91 10.14 -23.97 5.35
C ARG A 91 10.11 -22.45 5.24
N ARG A 92 11.27 -21.79 5.22
CA ARG A 92 11.36 -20.33 5.07
C ARG A 92 10.88 -19.90 3.69
N SER A 93 11.37 -20.56 2.64
CA SER A 93 10.96 -20.32 1.25
C SER A 93 9.48 -20.62 1.03
N LEU A 94 8.98 -21.73 1.58
CA LEU A 94 7.54 -22.05 1.57
C LEU A 94 6.71 -20.89 2.14
N ASN A 95 7.07 -20.40 3.33
CA ASN A 95 6.28 -19.39 4.04
C ASN A 95 6.46 -17.96 3.51
N MET A 96 7.62 -17.61 2.95
CA MET A 96 7.93 -16.24 2.50
C MET A 96 7.65 -16.00 1.02
N VAL A 97 7.63 -17.06 0.19
CA VAL A 97 7.48 -16.92 -1.27
C VAL A 97 6.24 -17.63 -1.77
N ILE A 98 6.12 -18.93 -1.47
CA ILE A 98 5.09 -19.78 -2.08
C ILE A 98 3.71 -19.54 -1.45
N MET A 99 3.60 -19.57 -0.12
CA MET A 99 2.32 -19.35 0.55
C MET A 99 1.71 -17.96 0.29
N PRO A 100 2.47 -16.85 0.26
CA PRO A 100 1.94 -15.55 -0.18
C PRO A 100 1.37 -15.57 -1.60
N PHE A 101 2.03 -16.29 -2.52
CA PHE A 101 1.51 -16.49 -3.86
C PHE A 101 0.20 -17.30 -3.84
N VAL A 102 0.15 -18.41 -3.09
CA VAL A 102 -1.05 -19.24 -2.94
C VAL A 102 -2.21 -18.45 -2.33
N TRP A 103 -1.99 -17.69 -1.27
CA TRP A 103 -3.03 -16.85 -0.65
C TRP A 103 -3.58 -15.81 -1.62
N LYS A 104 -2.73 -15.23 -2.49
CA LYS A 104 -3.18 -14.33 -3.55
C LYS A 104 -4.12 -15.03 -4.54
N GLN A 105 -3.79 -16.27 -4.94
CA GLN A 105 -4.67 -17.07 -5.81
C GLN A 105 -5.98 -17.44 -5.09
N THR A 106 -5.90 -17.92 -3.85
CA THR A 106 -7.06 -18.23 -2.99
C THR A 106 -8.01 -17.03 -2.87
N HIS A 107 -7.48 -15.83 -2.70
CA HIS A 107 -8.30 -14.62 -2.63
C HIS A 107 -8.98 -14.32 -3.98
N LYS A 108 -8.29 -14.51 -5.11
CA LYS A 108 -8.89 -14.35 -6.45
C LYS A 108 -10.00 -15.38 -6.70
N ILE A 109 -9.80 -16.64 -6.31
CA ILE A 109 -10.82 -17.70 -6.35
C ILE A 109 -12.05 -17.27 -5.54
N LEU A 110 -11.86 -16.79 -4.31
CA LEU A 110 -12.95 -16.33 -3.46
C LEU A 110 -13.71 -15.17 -4.12
N GLN A 111 -13.02 -14.14 -4.63
CA GLN A 111 -13.67 -12.99 -5.26
C GLN A 111 -14.51 -13.40 -6.48
N ILE A 112 -13.97 -14.24 -7.37
CA ILE A 112 -14.72 -14.73 -8.52
C ILE A 112 -15.93 -15.57 -8.08
N GLY A 113 -15.74 -16.45 -7.09
CA GLY A 113 -16.84 -17.26 -6.58
C GLY A 113 -17.97 -16.42 -5.97
N LEU A 114 -17.63 -15.40 -5.18
CA LEU A 114 -18.62 -14.49 -4.62
C LEU A 114 -19.37 -13.68 -5.69
N GLN A 115 -18.66 -13.16 -6.69
CA GLN A 115 -19.26 -12.41 -7.81
C GLN A 115 -20.25 -13.26 -8.64
N ASN A 116 -20.05 -14.57 -8.66
CA ASN A 116 -20.89 -15.54 -9.38
C ASN A 116 -21.79 -16.37 -8.45
N ASN A 117 -21.97 -15.94 -7.20
CA ASN A 117 -22.83 -16.58 -6.20
C ASN A 117 -22.55 -18.08 -5.98
N LEU A 118 -21.28 -18.49 -6.07
CA LEU A 118 -20.89 -19.87 -5.80
C LEU A 118 -20.95 -20.14 -4.29
N PRO A 119 -21.64 -21.20 -3.85
CA PRO A 119 -21.67 -21.56 -2.43
C PRO A 119 -20.30 -22.08 -1.99
N ILE A 120 -20.00 -21.89 -0.71
CA ILE A 120 -18.72 -22.25 -0.11
C ILE A 120 -18.95 -23.31 0.95
N TYR A 121 -18.24 -24.43 0.90
CA TYR A 121 -18.39 -25.52 1.87
C TYR A 121 -17.09 -25.82 2.60
N LYS A 122 -17.21 -26.31 3.83
CA LYS A 122 -16.12 -27.03 4.50
C LYS A 122 -16.06 -28.45 3.97
N GLY A 123 -14.88 -28.92 3.56
CA GLY A 123 -14.64 -30.31 3.18
C GLY A 123 -14.51 -31.27 4.36
N ALA A 124 -15.25 -31.07 5.45
CA ALA A 124 -15.11 -31.87 6.68
C ALA A 124 -15.62 -33.32 6.50
N SER A 125 -16.62 -33.53 5.65
CA SER A 125 -17.17 -34.85 5.30
C SER A 125 -16.80 -35.30 3.88
N TRP A 126 -15.63 -34.89 3.39
CA TRP A 126 -15.17 -35.14 2.03
C TRP A 126 -15.34 -36.62 1.58
N PRO A 127 -15.87 -36.90 0.37
CA PRO A 127 -16.22 -35.96 -0.71
C PRO A 127 -17.64 -35.37 -0.63
N ASN A 128 -18.39 -35.69 0.42
CA ASN A 128 -19.78 -35.26 0.57
C ASN A 128 -19.86 -33.89 1.27
N LEU A 129 -20.66 -33.00 0.73
CA LEU A 129 -20.86 -31.63 1.19
C LEU A 129 -22.29 -31.49 1.72
N TYR A 130 -22.41 -31.42 3.03
CA TYR A 130 -23.70 -31.30 3.71
C TYR A 130 -24.11 -29.81 3.85
N PRO A 131 -25.41 -29.48 3.80
CA PRO A 131 -25.88 -28.11 3.94
C PRO A 131 -25.44 -27.40 5.24
N ASP A 132 -25.29 -28.14 6.35
CA ASP A 132 -24.79 -27.61 7.62
C ASP A 132 -23.28 -27.34 7.62
N GLN A 133 -22.58 -27.67 6.54
CA GLN A 133 -21.17 -27.36 6.31
C GLN A 133 -20.96 -26.18 5.37
N GLU A 134 -22.04 -25.60 4.83
CA GLU A 134 -21.99 -24.39 4.03
C GLU A 134 -21.52 -23.20 4.89
N LEU A 135 -20.60 -22.43 4.34
CA LEU A 135 -20.03 -21.23 4.94
C LEU A 135 -20.80 -20.01 4.47
N SER A 136 -21.39 -19.32 5.45
CA SER A 136 -21.87 -17.95 5.25
C SER A 136 -20.71 -16.98 5.04
N PHE A 137 -20.88 -16.04 4.12
CA PHE A 137 -19.95 -14.94 3.89
C PHE A 137 -20.69 -13.60 3.97
N GLN A 138 -20.07 -12.60 4.60
CA GLN A 138 -20.57 -11.22 4.63
C GLN A 138 -19.51 -10.32 3.99
N GLN A 139 -19.96 -9.31 3.24
CA GLN A 139 -19.08 -8.35 2.56
C GLN A 139 -18.44 -7.34 3.53
N GLU A 140 -19.02 -7.16 4.72
CA GLU A 140 -18.44 -6.33 5.78
C GLU A 140 -17.19 -7.01 6.37
N THR A 141 -16.11 -6.25 6.52
CA THR A 141 -14.89 -6.74 7.15
C THR A 141 -15.09 -6.97 8.66
N THR A 142 -14.43 -8.00 9.19
CA THR A 142 -14.35 -8.23 10.63
C THR A 142 -13.44 -7.19 11.25
N LYS A 143 -13.98 -6.38 12.16
CA LYS A 143 -13.23 -5.39 12.93
C LYS A 143 -12.39 -6.08 13.99
N LEU A 144 -11.16 -5.60 14.14
CA LEU A 144 -10.16 -6.13 15.07
C LEU A 144 -9.73 -5.03 16.02
N LEU A 145 -9.80 -5.31 17.32
CA LEU A 145 -9.33 -4.43 18.38
C LEU A 145 -8.45 -5.20 19.36
N LEU A 146 -7.34 -4.60 19.79
CA LEU A 146 -6.49 -5.15 20.84
C LEU A 146 -6.70 -4.38 22.14
N HIS A 147 -7.02 -5.10 23.21
CA HIS A 147 -7.20 -4.53 24.54
C HIS A 147 -6.03 -4.91 25.43
N PHE A 148 -5.31 -3.93 25.97
CA PHE A 148 -4.14 -4.10 26.84
C PHE A 148 -4.42 -3.61 28.26
N GLU A 149 -3.96 -4.39 29.23
CA GLU A 149 -3.99 -4.07 30.66
C GLU A 149 -2.58 -4.24 31.22
N ARG A 150 -1.89 -3.12 31.47
CA ARG A 150 -0.55 -3.08 32.07
C ARG A 150 -0.65 -2.98 33.59
N THR A 151 0.07 -3.86 34.27
CA THR A 151 0.23 -3.90 35.73
C THR A 151 1.72 -3.76 36.08
N PRO A 152 2.09 -3.60 37.37
CA PRO A 152 3.49 -3.56 37.77
C PRO A 152 4.29 -4.81 37.37
N GLU A 153 3.66 -6.00 37.37
CA GLU A 153 4.33 -7.28 37.13
C GLU A 153 4.32 -7.73 35.66
N LYS A 154 3.28 -7.36 34.91
CA LYS A 154 3.04 -7.85 33.55
C LYS A 154 2.05 -6.99 32.79
N THR A 155 2.08 -7.12 31.46
CA THR A 155 1.02 -6.62 30.59
C THR A 155 0.22 -7.79 30.04
N LEU A 156 -1.11 -7.74 30.19
CA LEU A 156 -2.04 -8.70 29.58
C LEU A 156 -2.64 -8.07 28.34
N TYR A 157 -2.83 -8.84 27.27
CA TYR A 157 -3.61 -8.37 26.13
C TYR A 157 -4.54 -9.41 25.55
N LYS A 158 -5.65 -8.91 25.01
CA LYS A 158 -6.78 -9.69 24.49
C LYS A 158 -7.15 -9.19 23.10
N LEU A 159 -7.56 -10.11 22.25
CA LEU A 159 -8.14 -9.82 20.95
C LEU A 159 -9.66 -9.71 21.08
N LYS A 160 -10.24 -8.61 20.59
CA LYS A 160 -11.68 -8.46 20.41
C LYS A 160 -11.98 -8.41 18.91
N LEU A 161 -12.83 -9.32 18.45
CA LEU A 161 -13.30 -9.37 17.06
C LEU A 161 -14.80 -9.07 17.01
N SER A 162 -15.22 -8.31 16.01
CA SER A 162 -16.65 -8.06 15.76
C SER A 162 -16.95 -7.96 14.28
N LEU A 163 -18.10 -8.50 13.88
CA LEU A 163 -18.64 -8.37 12.54
C LEU A 163 -20.02 -7.70 12.66
N GLY A 164 -20.16 -6.49 12.13
CA GLY A 164 -21.26 -5.60 12.49
C GLY A 164 -21.35 -5.40 14.01
N SER A 165 -22.51 -5.70 14.59
CA SER A 165 -22.74 -5.67 16.04
C SER A 165 -22.39 -6.97 16.77
N LYS A 166 -22.10 -8.06 16.04
CA LYS A 166 -21.89 -9.38 16.62
C LYS A 166 -20.44 -9.56 17.04
N LYS A 167 -20.21 -9.90 18.31
CA LYS A 167 -18.88 -10.29 18.82
C LYS A 167 -18.52 -11.68 18.32
N ILE A 168 -17.28 -11.83 17.85
CA ILE A 168 -16.72 -13.08 17.35
C ILE A 168 -15.68 -13.59 18.35
N THR A 169 -15.71 -14.89 18.64
CA THR A 169 -14.70 -15.58 19.45
C THR A 169 -14.04 -16.66 18.62
N LEU A 170 -12.71 -16.66 18.58
CA LEU A 170 -11.93 -17.72 17.95
C LEU A 170 -11.80 -18.92 18.88
N ASN A 171 -11.91 -20.12 18.31
CA ASN A 171 -11.86 -21.40 19.00
C ASN A 171 -10.75 -22.28 18.40
N PRO A 172 -10.27 -23.30 19.12
CA PRO A 172 -9.23 -24.20 18.60
C PRO A 172 -9.60 -24.96 17.32
N THR A 173 -10.90 -25.12 17.05
CA THR A 173 -11.44 -25.78 15.86
C THR A 173 -11.55 -24.87 14.64
N ASP A 174 -11.40 -23.56 14.84
CA ASP A 174 -11.43 -22.59 13.74
C ASP A 174 -10.12 -22.65 12.93
N LEU A 175 -10.19 -22.18 11.69
CA LEU A 175 -9.11 -22.33 10.74
C LEU A 175 -8.70 -20.99 10.15
N LEU A 176 -7.40 -20.67 10.26
CA LEU A 176 -6.77 -19.60 9.50
C LEU A 176 -6.46 -20.11 8.08
N LEU A 177 -7.26 -19.66 7.10
CA LEU A 177 -7.16 -20.09 5.71
C LEU A 177 -6.07 -19.33 4.95
N SER A 178 -5.95 -18.02 5.17
CA SER A 178 -4.90 -17.20 4.58
C SER A 178 -4.43 -16.10 5.52
N ASN A 179 -3.16 -15.72 5.41
CA ASN A 179 -2.59 -14.67 6.26
C ASN A 179 -2.79 -13.27 5.66
N GLN A 180 -2.67 -13.12 4.34
CA GLN A 180 -2.80 -11.81 3.69
C GLN A 180 -3.27 -11.96 2.24
N PRO A 181 -4.49 -11.49 1.89
CA PRO A 181 -5.53 -11.00 2.81
C PRO A 181 -5.92 -12.06 3.85
N CYS A 182 -6.29 -11.63 5.06
CA CYS A 182 -6.61 -12.57 6.13
C CYS A 182 -8.01 -13.17 5.94
N LEU A 183 -8.09 -14.51 5.93
CA LEU A 183 -9.34 -15.27 5.89
C LEU A 183 -9.36 -16.29 7.03
N VAL A 184 -10.47 -16.33 7.77
CA VAL A 184 -10.68 -17.26 8.88
C VAL A 184 -12.02 -17.95 8.74
N VAL A 185 -12.02 -19.28 8.82
CA VAL A 185 -13.25 -20.07 8.98
C VAL A 185 -13.55 -20.19 10.47
N ASN A 186 -14.59 -19.50 10.93
CA ASN A 186 -15.10 -19.51 12.31
C ASN A 186 -16.45 -20.23 12.34
N GLY A 187 -16.48 -21.47 12.81
CA GLY A 187 -17.69 -22.31 12.73
C GLY A 187 -18.20 -22.48 11.28
N ASN A 188 -19.35 -21.89 10.97
CA ASN A 188 -19.98 -21.87 9.62
C ASN A 188 -19.90 -20.49 8.96
N GLN A 189 -18.92 -19.68 9.33
CA GLN A 189 -18.74 -18.33 8.83
C GLN A 189 -17.33 -18.15 8.28
N LEU A 190 -17.23 -17.64 7.05
CA LEU A 190 -15.97 -17.21 6.45
C LEU A 190 -15.78 -15.72 6.72
N LEU A 191 -14.85 -15.41 7.63
CA LEU A 191 -14.49 -14.05 8.02
C LEU A 191 -13.37 -13.55 7.12
N HIS A 192 -13.50 -12.29 6.68
CA HIS A 192 -12.42 -11.54 6.05
C HIS A 192 -12.13 -10.27 6.84
N PHE A 193 -10.91 -9.76 6.72
CA PHE A 193 -10.42 -8.61 7.47
C PHE A 193 -9.92 -7.52 6.52
N ASP A 194 -9.62 -6.35 7.09
CA ASP A 194 -8.89 -5.31 6.37
C ASP A 194 -7.59 -5.90 5.74
N PRO A 195 -7.26 -5.56 4.47
CA PRO A 195 -6.05 -6.06 3.80
C PRO A 195 -4.72 -5.80 4.52
N GLU A 196 -4.67 -4.80 5.41
CA GLU A 196 -3.49 -4.51 6.24
C GLU A 196 -3.34 -5.47 7.44
N ILE A 197 -4.39 -6.20 7.80
CA ILE A 197 -4.35 -7.18 8.90
C ILE A 197 -3.68 -8.47 8.43
N ASN A 198 -2.59 -8.84 9.11
CA ASN A 198 -1.92 -10.12 8.93
C ASN A 198 -2.51 -11.19 9.84
N GLY A 199 -3.02 -12.28 9.27
CA GLY A 199 -3.65 -13.39 10.00
C GLY A 199 -2.77 -14.08 11.05
N LYS A 200 -1.43 -13.97 10.97
CA LYS A 200 -0.53 -14.48 12.01
C LYS A 200 -0.78 -13.85 13.37
N LEU A 201 -1.30 -12.63 13.41
CA LEU A 201 -1.71 -11.96 14.65
C LEU A 201 -2.77 -12.76 15.42
N LEU A 202 -3.63 -13.49 14.71
CA LEU A 202 -4.74 -14.24 15.28
C LEU A 202 -4.31 -15.59 15.85
N LEU A 203 -3.19 -16.15 15.39
CA LEU A 203 -2.73 -17.51 15.73
C LEU A 203 -2.70 -17.82 17.24
N PRO A 204 -2.20 -16.92 18.12
CA PRO A 204 -2.20 -17.18 19.57
C PRO A 204 -3.62 -17.33 20.15
N PHE A 205 -4.60 -16.64 19.55
CA PHE A 205 -5.95 -16.50 20.07
C PHE A 205 -6.89 -17.65 19.73
N PHE A 206 -6.51 -18.53 18.80
CA PHE A 206 -7.22 -19.81 18.60
C PHE A 206 -7.13 -20.70 19.85
N ARG A 207 -6.10 -20.54 20.69
CA ARG A 207 -5.87 -21.38 21.87
C ARG A 207 -5.94 -20.62 23.19
N LYS A 208 -5.58 -19.33 23.21
CA LYS A 208 -5.50 -18.53 24.43
C LYS A 208 -6.41 -17.31 24.32
N LYS A 209 -7.26 -17.09 25.32
CA LYS A 209 -8.11 -15.87 25.38
C LYS A 209 -7.31 -14.62 25.77
N VAL A 210 -6.18 -14.80 26.46
CA VAL A 210 -5.32 -13.74 26.98
C VAL A 210 -3.87 -14.13 26.72
N ILE A 211 -3.07 -13.17 26.28
CA ILE A 211 -1.62 -13.31 26.19
C ILE A 211 -0.99 -12.47 27.28
N GLU A 212 0.00 -13.06 27.94
CA GLU A 212 0.77 -12.43 29.01
C GLU A 212 2.15 -12.03 28.51
N ILE A 213 2.51 -10.77 28.73
CA ILE A 213 3.81 -10.19 28.42
C ILE A 213 4.51 -9.92 29.77
N PRO A 214 5.53 -10.72 30.13
CA PRO A 214 6.29 -10.50 31.35
C PRO A 214 7.02 -9.15 31.34
N ARG A 215 7.16 -8.51 32.51
CA ARG A 215 7.83 -7.21 32.66
C ARG A 215 9.20 -7.14 31.99
N ARG A 216 10.01 -8.20 32.12
CA ARG A 216 11.38 -8.29 31.54
C ARG A 216 11.43 -8.13 30.01
N THR A 217 10.37 -8.50 29.30
CA THR A 217 10.28 -8.40 27.84
C THR A 217 9.37 -7.27 27.37
N GLU A 218 8.75 -6.54 28.29
CA GLU A 218 7.71 -5.55 27.99
C GLU A 218 8.22 -4.45 27.06
N LYS A 219 9.38 -3.84 27.38
CA LYS A 219 9.96 -2.76 26.57
C LYS A 219 10.19 -3.19 25.11
N GLN A 220 10.85 -4.33 24.90
CA GLN A 220 11.09 -4.86 23.56
C GLN A 220 9.77 -5.14 22.83
N TYR A 221 8.78 -5.67 23.54
CA TYR A 221 7.47 -5.99 22.96
C TYR A 221 6.72 -4.71 22.53
N PHE A 222 6.76 -3.67 23.35
CA PHE A 222 6.14 -2.37 23.07
C PHE A 222 6.78 -1.70 21.84
N GLU A 223 8.11 -1.69 21.80
CA GLU A 223 8.89 -1.11 20.69
C GLU A 223 8.70 -1.86 19.37
N GLN A 224 8.66 -3.20 19.39
CA GLN A 224 8.66 -4.01 18.17
C GLN A 224 7.27 -4.40 17.69
N PHE A 225 6.37 -4.77 18.60
CA PHE A 225 5.06 -5.31 18.26
C PHE A 225 3.96 -4.26 18.39
N ILE A 226 3.76 -3.67 19.57
CA ILE A 226 2.64 -2.74 19.81
C ILE A 226 2.76 -1.52 18.89
N ARG A 227 3.96 -0.94 18.76
CA ARG A 227 4.22 0.18 17.83
C ARG A 227 3.79 -0.13 16.39
N LYS A 228 4.02 -1.36 15.92
CA LYS A 228 3.63 -1.77 14.56
C LYS A 228 2.12 -1.99 14.46
N MET A 229 1.51 -2.62 15.46
CA MET A 229 0.07 -2.87 15.48
C MET A 229 -0.74 -1.57 15.55
N ALA A 230 -0.28 -0.59 16.32
CA ALA A 230 -0.94 0.71 16.48
C ALA A 230 -1.15 1.44 15.13
N ASN A 231 -0.29 1.19 14.13
CA ASN A 231 -0.44 1.79 12.80
C ASN A 231 -1.65 1.28 12.00
N HIS A 232 -2.10 0.05 12.28
CA HIS A 232 -3.04 -0.68 11.42
C HIS A 232 -4.30 -1.15 12.17
N ILE A 233 -4.30 -1.05 13.50
CA ILE A 233 -5.28 -1.70 14.37
C ILE A 233 -5.67 -0.76 15.50
N GLU A 234 -6.94 -0.79 15.90
CA GLU A 234 -7.40 -0.08 17.09
C GLU A 234 -6.93 -0.74 18.38
N ILE A 235 -6.49 0.10 19.31
CA ILE A 235 -5.92 -0.31 20.59
C ILE A 235 -6.66 0.39 21.72
N GLU A 236 -7.19 -0.40 22.65
CA GLU A 236 -7.64 0.07 23.96
C GLU A 236 -6.54 -0.26 24.97
N ALA A 237 -6.08 0.72 25.74
CA ALA A 237 -4.96 0.56 26.66
C ALA A 237 -5.32 1.06 28.06
N ILE A 238 -4.94 0.27 29.06
CA ILE A 238 -4.93 0.65 30.48
C ILE A 238 -3.50 0.49 30.99
N GLY A 239 -2.96 1.54 31.62
CA GLY A 239 -1.62 1.54 32.21
C GLY A 239 -0.47 1.95 31.26
N PHE A 240 -0.80 2.40 30.05
CA PHE A 240 0.07 3.19 29.18
C PHE A 240 -0.81 4.09 28.28
N GLU A 241 -0.22 5.13 27.71
CA GLU A 241 -0.96 6.13 26.93
C GLU A 241 -0.81 5.90 25.42
N LEU A 242 -1.92 6.05 24.70
CA LEU A 242 -1.95 6.11 23.24
C LEU A 242 -2.65 7.43 22.86
N ILE A 243 -1.88 8.36 22.32
CA ILE A 243 -2.35 9.68 21.93
C ILE A 243 -2.50 9.70 20.41
N ASP A 244 -3.73 9.90 19.95
CA ASP A 244 -4.02 10.15 18.54
C ASP A 244 -3.80 11.63 18.20
N LEU A 245 -2.98 11.89 17.18
CA LEU A 245 -2.63 13.21 16.69
C LEU A 245 -3.12 13.36 15.25
N ASN A 246 -3.72 14.49 14.93
CA ASN A 246 -4.20 14.80 13.58
C ASN A 246 -3.58 16.14 13.11
N PRO A 247 -2.24 16.22 12.95
CA PRO A 247 -1.59 17.45 12.51
C PRO A 247 -1.88 17.72 11.02
N GLU A 248 -1.90 19.00 10.64
CA GLU A 248 -1.97 19.35 9.22
C GLU A 248 -0.66 19.00 8.50
N PRO A 249 -0.73 18.38 7.30
CA PRO A 249 0.46 18.07 6.54
C PRO A 249 1.09 19.32 5.93
N VAL A 250 2.43 19.38 5.97
CA VAL A 250 3.19 20.31 5.13
C VAL A 250 3.39 19.67 3.76
N ALA A 251 2.95 20.34 2.69
CA ALA A 251 3.12 19.88 1.32
C ALA A 251 4.45 20.41 0.76
N GLN A 252 5.42 19.51 0.55
CA GLN A 252 6.73 19.87 0.00
C GLN A 252 6.84 19.39 -1.45
N LEU A 253 7.26 20.30 -2.35
CA LEU A 253 7.50 20.05 -3.77
C LEU A 253 9.00 20.04 -4.01
N LEU A 254 9.57 18.93 -4.48
CA LEU A 254 10.98 18.83 -4.83
C LEU A 254 11.16 18.85 -6.34
N ILE A 255 12.01 19.74 -6.86
CA ILE A 255 12.41 19.72 -8.28
C ILE A 255 13.27 18.48 -8.52
N GLU A 256 12.86 17.59 -9.42
CA GLU A 256 13.60 16.38 -9.73
C GLU A 256 13.35 15.85 -11.15
N GLU A 257 14.19 14.90 -11.55
CA GLU A 257 14.07 14.13 -12.78
C GLU A 257 13.51 12.73 -12.47
N ASN A 258 12.48 12.30 -13.18
CA ASN A 258 11.96 10.94 -13.04
C ASN A 258 12.80 9.91 -13.83
N TRP A 259 12.50 8.62 -13.67
CA TRP A 259 13.25 7.55 -14.34
C TRP A 259 13.16 7.55 -15.88
N LYS A 260 12.21 8.30 -16.46
CA LYS A 260 12.06 8.48 -17.92
C LYS A 260 12.91 9.66 -18.44
N GLY A 261 13.56 10.41 -17.55
CA GLY A 261 14.28 11.63 -17.88
C GLY A 261 13.42 12.89 -17.90
N ASN A 262 12.15 12.81 -17.47
CA ASN A 262 11.28 13.99 -17.44
C ASN A 262 11.54 14.83 -16.19
N GLN A 263 11.49 16.15 -16.34
CA GLN A 263 11.68 17.13 -15.26
C GLN A 263 10.32 17.56 -14.69
N GLY A 264 10.23 17.64 -13.36
CA GLY A 264 8.96 17.92 -12.69
C GLY A 264 9.11 18.12 -11.19
N LEU A 265 7.99 18.00 -10.48
CA LEU A 265 7.91 18.18 -9.03
C LEU A 265 7.47 16.89 -8.35
N SER A 266 8.26 16.41 -7.40
CA SER A 266 7.81 15.37 -6.47
C SER A 266 7.10 15.98 -5.29
N LEU A 267 5.82 15.62 -5.10
CA LEU A 267 5.06 15.99 -3.92
C LEU A 267 5.26 14.98 -2.80
N LYS A 268 5.71 15.45 -1.64
CA LYS A 268 5.73 14.68 -0.39
C LYS A 268 5.06 15.46 0.73
N PHE A 269 4.39 14.74 1.63
CA PHE A 269 3.78 15.31 2.82
C PHE A 269 4.66 15.06 4.03
N ILE A 270 4.80 16.08 4.87
CA ILE A 270 5.52 16.01 6.12
C ILE A 270 4.52 16.07 7.27
N TYR A 271 4.50 15.01 8.06
CA TYR A 271 3.77 14.91 9.32
C TYR A 271 4.79 14.82 10.46
N ASP A 272 4.95 15.91 11.21
CA ASP A 272 6.06 16.08 12.17
C ASP A 272 7.42 15.82 11.50
N ASN A 273 8.06 14.67 11.81
CA ASN A 273 9.36 14.27 11.27
C ASN A 273 9.24 13.12 10.25
N LYS A 274 8.02 12.81 9.77
CA LYS A 274 7.76 11.73 8.83
C LYS A 274 7.40 12.29 7.46
N HIS A 275 8.23 11.96 6.48
CA HIS A 275 7.95 12.19 5.07
C HIS A 275 7.19 10.99 4.50
N ILE A 276 6.12 11.26 3.76
CA ILE A 276 5.36 10.24 3.05
C ILE A 276 4.89 10.75 1.70
N TYR A 277 4.94 9.88 0.70
CA TYR A 277 4.38 10.19 -0.61
C TYR A 277 2.86 9.94 -0.63
N PRO A 278 2.10 10.72 -1.43
CA PRO A 278 0.66 10.52 -1.63
C PRO A 278 0.24 9.06 -1.87
N HIS A 279 0.98 8.34 -2.71
CA HIS A 279 0.66 6.97 -3.16
C HIS A 279 0.87 5.89 -2.10
N HIS A 280 1.62 6.15 -1.03
CA HIS A 280 1.81 5.19 0.06
C HIS A 280 0.48 4.89 0.77
N LYS A 281 0.22 3.60 1.04
CA LYS A 281 -1.02 3.12 1.68
C LYS A 281 -1.10 3.37 3.18
N GLN A 282 0.05 3.47 3.85
CA GLN A 282 0.13 3.63 5.30
C GLN A 282 -0.70 4.84 5.76
N GLN A 283 -1.67 4.63 6.65
CA GLN A 283 -2.58 5.69 7.11
C GLN A 283 -2.12 6.38 8.40
N ARG A 284 -1.30 5.70 9.21
CA ARG A 284 -0.92 6.17 10.54
C ARG A 284 0.56 5.93 10.82
N PHE A 285 1.16 6.79 11.63
CA PHE A 285 2.54 6.68 12.09
C PHE A 285 2.59 6.67 13.61
N THR A 286 3.05 5.57 14.19
CA THR A 286 3.19 5.47 15.64
C THR A 286 4.65 5.60 16.05
N SER A 287 4.94 6.61 16.86
CA SER A 287 6.19 6.74 17.60
C SER A 287 5.99 6.28 19.04
N LEU A 288 7.06 5.82 19.69
CA LEU A 288 7.05 5.44 21.09
C LEU A 288 8.01 6.36 21.84
N ILE A 289 7.49 7.07 22.83
CA ILE A 289 8.27 7.83 23.80
C ILE A 289 8.28 7.01 25.09
N THR A 290 9.46 6.87 25.69
CA THR A 290 9.64 6.15 26.96
C THR A 290 10.34 7.08 27.93
N ASP A 291 9.74 7.27 29.10
CA ASP A 291 10.29 8.04 30.21
C ASP A 291 10.12 7.28 31.53
N GLU A 292 10.41 7.93 32.66
CA GLU A 292 10.26 7.33 34.00
C GLU A 292 8.80 6.98 34.34
N SER A 293 7.82 7.63 33.70
CA SER A 293 6.39 7.45 33.93
C SER A 293 5.79 6.28 33.13
N GLY A 294 6.45 5.85 32.05
CA GLY A 294 6.09 4.64 31.31
C GLY A 294 6.25 4.75 29.79
N PHE A 295 5.21 4.34 29.07
CA PHE A 295 5.18 4.26 27.61
C PHE A 295 4.08 5.18 27.08
N VAL A 296 4.45 6.08 26.17
CA VAL A 296 3.51 6.95 25.46
C VAL A 296 3.65 6.69 23.97
N PHE A 297 2.62 6.12 23.36
CA PHE A 297 2.54 5.97 21.92
C PHE A 297 1.87 7.20 21.32
N ARG A 298 2.57 7.92 20.45
CA ARG A 298 1.97 9.01 19.67
C ARG A 298 1.68 8.50 18.27
N ARG A 299 0.40 8.40 17.94
CA ARG A 299 -0.10 7.91 16.65
C ARG A 299 -0.60 9.09 15.83
N VAL A 300 0.17 9.45 14.82
CA VAL A 300 -0.19 10.48 13.86
C VAL A 300 -1.06 9.87 12.77
N ASN A 301 -2.26 10.42 12.57
CA ASN A 301 -3.15 10.04 11.49
C ASN A 301 -2.96 10.96 10.29
N ARG A 302 -2.89 10.38 9.09
CA ARG A 302 -2.83 11.17 7.86
C ARG A 302 -4.17 11.79 7.56
N ASP A 303 -4.16 13.07 7.19
CA ASP A 303 -5.33 13.73 6.65
C ASP A 303 -5.36 13.55 5.13
N LYS A 304 -5.92 12.40 4.71
CA LYS A 304 -6.05 12.06 3.28
C LYS A 304 -6.91 13.04 2.50
N GLN A 305 -7.84 13.72 3.14
CA GLN A 305 -8.68 14.71 2.49
C GLN A 305 -7.86 15.97 2.19
N ARG A 306 -7.07 16.45 3.16
CA ARG A 306 -6.16 17.58 2.97
C ARG A 306 -5.07 17.28 1.96
N GLU A 307 -4.49 16.06 1.99
CA GLU A 307 -3.55 15.60 0.97
C GLU A 307 -4.14 15.70 -0.45
N GLN A 308 -5.39 15.27 -0.62
CA GLN A 308 -6.08 15.33 -1.91
C GLN A 308 -6.32 16.78 -2.37
N GLN A 309 -6.64 17.69 -1.46
CA GLN A 309 -6.78 19.12 -1.79
C GLN A 309 -5.49 19.71 -2.36
N TYR A 310 -4.32 19.36 -1.81
CA TYR A 310 -3.03 19.80 -2.38
C TYR A 310 -2.81 19.21 -3.78
N ILE A 311 -3.12 17.93 -3.97
CA ILE A 311 -3.00 17.28 -5.29
C ILE A 311 -3.90 17.98 -6.33
N ASP A 312 -5.15 18.26 -5.97
CA ASP A 312 -6.10 18.93 -6.85
C ASP A 312 -5.68 20.37 -7.13
N THR A 313 -5.07 21.05 -6.15
CA THR A 313 -4.47 22.38 -6.34
C THR A 313 -3.35 22.35 -7.38
N LEU A 314 -2.41 21.40 -7.30
CA LEU A 314 -1.36 21.26 -8.34
C LEU A 314 -1.95 20.98 -9.73
N LYS A 315 -2.99 20.15 -9.82
CA LYS A 315 -3.68 19.91 -11.10
C LYS A 315 -4.31 21.18 -11.66
N SER A 316 -4.84 22.05 -10.80
CA SER A 316 -5.40 23.35 -11.23
C SER A 316 -4.34 24.30 -11.79
N PHE A 317 -3.07 24.14 -11.38
CA PHE A 317 -1.91 24.83 -11.95
C PHE A 317 -1.44 24.24 -13.30
N GLY A 318 -2.10 23.19 -13.79
CA GLY A 318 -1.78 22.56 -15.09
C GLY A 318 -0.85 21.36 -15.01
N PHE A 319 -0.52 20.88 -13.81
CA PHE A 319 0.30 19.67 -13.66
C PHE A 319 -0.50 18.39 -13.93
N LYS A 320 0.13 17.46 -14.66
CA LYS A 320 -0.27 16.07 -14.78
C LYS A 320 0.43 15.24 -13.71
N GLN A 321 -0.32 14.36 -13.07
CA GLN A 321 0.17 13.51 -11.98
C GLN A 321 0.55 12.12 -12.49
N ASP A 322 1.78 11.67 -12.21
CA ASP A 322 2.23 10.27 -12.28
C ASP A 322 2.64 9.83 -10.87
N GLU A 323 1.76 9.08 -10.19
CA GLU A 323 1.87 8.74 -8.77
C GLU A 323 2.06 9.95 -7.82
N SER A 324 3.29 10.29 -7.49
CA SER A 324 3.65 11.45 -6.65
C SER A 324 4.48 12.49 -7.36
N PHE A 325 4.78 12.25 -8.63
CA PHE A 325 5.47 13.16 -9.53
C PHE A 325 4.45 13.97 -10.33
N PHE A 326 4.75 15.24 -10.55
CA PHE A 326 3.90 16.20 -11.23
C PHE A 326 4.70 16.86 -12.34
N GLU A 327 4.26 16.66 -13.58
CA GLU A 327 4.89 17.24 -14.78
C GLU A 327 3.93 18.24 -15.46
N LEU A 328 4.48 19.31 -16.02
CA LEU A 328 3.69 20.23 -16.85
C LEU A 328 3.34 19.54 -18.18
N ASP A 329 2.17 19.82 -18.72
CA ASP A 329 1.69 19.23 -19.98
C ASP A 329 2.40 19.82 -21.20
N HIS A 330 3.68 19.51 -21.37
CA HIS A 330 4.50 20.02 -22.45
C HIS A 330 5.27 18.88 -23.13
N ASN A 331 4.89 18.60 -24.37
CA ASN A 331 5.55 17.68 -25.31
C ASN A 331 6.90 18.22 -25.83
N LEU A 332 7.65 18.96 -25.01
CA LEU A 332 8.68 19.87 -25.48
C LEU A 332 10.09 19.45 -25.03
N GLU A 333 11.06 19.72 -25.91
CA GLU A 333 12.45 19.98 -25.53
C GLU A 333 12.45 21.12 -24.49
N ASP A 334 13.34 21.09 -23.49
CA ASP A 334 13.48 22.11 -22.43
C ASP A 334 12.49 22.07 -21.23
N GLN A 335 12.06 20.89 -20.78
CA GLN A 335 11.15 20.73 -19.64
C GLN A 335 11.62 21.42 -18.34
N LEU A 336 12.91 21.37 -18.02
CA LEU A 336 13.47 22.03 -16.82
C LEU A 336 13.30 23.56 -16.89
N GLU A 337 13.51 24.15 -18.07
CA GLU A 337 13.35 25.59 -18.28
C GLU A 337 11.91 26.02 -18.04
N GLN A 338 10.95 25.29 -18.64
CA GLN A 338 9.52 25.57 -18.46
C GLN A 338 9.10 25.42 -17.00
N LEU A 339 9.61 24.41 -16.30
CA LEU A 339 9.35 24.23 -14.87
C LEU A 339 9.89 25.40 -14.05
N ILE A 340 11.12 25.85 -14.29
CA ILE A 340 11.71 26.98 -13.56
C ILE A 340 10.94 28.27 -13.85
N TYR A 341 10.56 28.55 -15.10
CA TYR A 341 9.72 29.71 -15.41
C TYR A 341 8.37 29.64 -14.72
N PHE A 342 7.70 28.49 -14.76
CA PHE A 342 6.45 28.29 -14.05
C PHE A 342 6.61 28.59 -12.55
N LEU A 343 7.67 28.06 -11.92
CA LEU A 343 7.95 28.32 -10.51
C LEU A 343 8.24 29.79 -10.25
N GLN A 344 9.01 30.48 -11.11
CA GLN A 344 9.28 31.92 -10.98
C GLN A 344 7.99 32.77 -11.05
N ASP A 345 7.05 32.39 -11.92
CA ASP A 345 5.79 33.10 -12.10
C ASP A 345 4.74 32.78 -11.03
N ASN A 346 4.80 31.59 -10.42
CA ASN A 346 3.77 31.09 -9.50
C ASN A 346 4.27 30.87 -8.06
N ASN A 347 5.52 31.20 -7.73
CA ASN A 347 6.10 30.93 -6.40
C ASN A 347 5.25 31.51 -5.26
N GLU A 348 4.80 32.76 -5.39
CA GLU A 348 3.95 33.40 -4.38
C GLU A 348 2.62 32.67 -4.21
N LEU A 349 1.94 32.33 -5.30
CA LEU A 349 0.68 31.59 -5.28
C LEU A 349 0.84 30.18 -4.70
N LEU A 350 1.96 29.49 -4.98
CA LEU A 350 2.27 28.19 -4.40
C LEU A 350 2.50 28.28 -2.88
N ASN A 351 3.24 29.29 -2.42
CA ASN A 351 3.47 29.53 -1.00
C ASN A 351 2.16 29.89 -0.27
N GLU A 352 1.32 30.75 -0.86
CA GLU A 352 -0.01 31.09 -0.33
C GLU A 352 -0.95 29.89 -0.28
N ALA A 353 -0.84 28.98 -1.26
CA ALA A 353 -1.56 27.71 -1.28
C ALA A 353 -1.02 26.67 -0.27
N GLY A 354 0.09 26.98 0.43
CA GLY A 354 0.66 26.15 1.49
C GLY A 354 1.74 25.16 1.03
N PHE A 355 2.26 25.30 -0.20
CA PHE A 355 3.38 24.49 -0.67
C PHE A 355 4.72 25.06 -0.23
N GLN A 356 5.68 24.18 0.02
CA GLN A 356 7.09 24.50 0.21
C GLN A 356 7.89 23.93 -0.96
N VAL A 357 8.46 24.80 -1.78
CA VAL A 357 9.30 24.38 -2.90
C VAL A 357 10.73 24.16 -2.41
N ASP A 358 11.21 22.94 -2.57
CA ASP A 358 12.55 22.48 -2.24
C ASP A 358 13.31 22.15 -3.51
N GLN A 359 14.63 22.13 -3.43
CA GLN A 359 15.53 21.96 -4.57
C GLN A 359 16.56 20.86 -4.28
N PRO A 360 17.06 20.18 -5.32
CA PRO A 360 18.06 19.13 -5.13
C PRO A 360 19.37 19.71 -4.58
N GLU A 361 20.07 18.92 -3.76
CA GLU A 361 21.33 19.37 -3.14
C GLU A 361 22.40 19.68 -4.19
N GLU A 362 22.40 18.96 -5.31
CA GLU A 362 23.36 19.11 -6.40
C GLU A 362 23.11 20.38 -7.25
N ALA A 363 21.89 20.92 -7.25
CA ALA A 363 21.49 22.05 -8.07
C ALA A 363 20.42 22.92 -7.40
N SER A 364 20.79 24.15 -7.04
CA SER A 364 19.86 25.18 -6.58
C SER A 364 19.65 26.23 -7.66
N TYR A 365 18.41 26.44 -8.08
CA TYR A 365 17.99 27.42 -9.07
C TYR A 365 17.47 28.70 -8.41
N VAL A 366 17.59 29.82 -9.13
CA VAL A 366 16.98 31.09 -8.75
C VAL A 366 15.50 31.06 -9.13
N LEU A 367 14.62 30.98 -8.12
CA LEU A 367 13.16 30.94 -8.30
C LEU A 367 12.47 32.31 -8.13
N SER A 368 13.23 33.38 -7.90
CA SER A 368 12.67 34.74 -7.94
C SER A 368 12.61 35.24 -9.38
N LYS A 369 11.49 35.85 -9.77
CA LYS A 369 11.30 36.39 -11.11
C LYS A 369 12.36 37.46 -11.43
N PRO A 370 13.17 37.28 -12.48
CA PRO A 370 14.24 38.21 -12.80
C PRO A 370 13.73 39.43 -13.59
N TYR A 371 14.40 40.57 -13.40
CA TYR A 371 14.20 41.76 -14.23
C TYR A 371 15.52 42.51 -14.46
N ILE A 372 15.57 43.30 -15.52
CA ILE A 372 16.70 44.16 -15.85
C ILE A 372 16.45 45.55 -15.27
N ASP A 373 17.39 46.02 -14.45
CA ASP A 373 17.42 47.36 -13.89
C ASP A 373 18.43 48.23 -14.66
N PHE A 374 17.95 49.35 -15.20
CA PHE A 374 18.77 50.30 -15.95
C PHE A 374 19.19 51.44 -15.04
N ASN A 375 20.36 51.31 -14.40
CA ASN A 375 20.92 52.41 -13.61
C ASN A 375 21.74 53.36 -14.50
N SER A 376 21.14 54.50 -14.83
CA SER A 376 21.81 55.64 -15.45
C SER A 376 22.46 56.50 -14.36
N THR A 377 23.63 56.10 -13.86
CA THR A 377 24.46 57.05 -13.10
C THR A 377 25.37 57.76 -14.08
N ALA A 378 25.02 59.01 -14.41
CA ALA A 378 25.82 59.90 -15.24
C ALA A 378 27.17 60.22 -14.56
N LYS A 379 28.17 59.35 -14.76
CA LYS A 379 29.58 59.69 -14.55
C LYS A 379 30.21 59.89 -15.91
N LYS A 380 30.40 61.17 -16.28
CA LYS A 380 31.34 61.82 -17.22
C LYS A 380 31.78 61.14 -18.54
N ASP A 381 31.27 59.96 -18.86
CA ASP A 381 31.40 59.25 -20.12
C ASP A 381 29.99 58.80 -20.53
N TRP A 382 29.61 59.17 -21.72
CA TRP A 382 28.23 59.27 -22.22
C TRP A 382 27.71 57.90 -22.71
N PHE A 383 28.39 56.80 -22.35
CA PHE A 383 28.14 55.46 -22.88
C PHE A 383 28.18 54.30 -21.85
N ASP A 384 28.40 54.55 -20.56
CA ASP A 384 28.45 53.48 -19.57
C ASP A 384 27.05 53.16 -19.00
N LEU A 385 26.21 52.51 -19.81
CA LEU A 385 24.98 51.88 -19.33
C LEU A 385 25.34 50.73 -18.36
N HIS A 386 25.15 50.96 -17.07
CA HIS A 386 25.27 49.93 -16.04
C HIS A 386 23.97 49.14 -15.97
N ILE A 387 23.84 48.15 -16.85
CA ILE A 387 22.70 47.23 -16.88
C ILE A 387 22.92 46.15 -15.83
N ILE A 388 22.00 46.06 -14.87
CA ILE A 388 22.04 45.13 -13.76
C ILE A 388 20.87 44.17 -13.85
N VAL A 389 21.12 42.89 -13.60
CA VAL A 389 20.09 41.86 -13.42
C VAL A 389 19.76 41.74 -11.94
N LYS A 390 18.46 41.79 -11.60
CA LYS A 390 17.96 41.57 -10.25
C LYS A 390 16.98 40.40 -10.22
N ALA A 391 17.11 39.54 -9.21
CA ALA A 391 16.20 38.43 -8.94
C ALA A 391 16.16 38.16 -7.43
N GLY A 392 15.09 38.62 -6.76
CA GLY A 392 15.02 38.58 -5.29
C GLY A 392 16.15 39.41 -4.67
N THR A 393 16.98 38.79 -3.83
CA THR A 393 18.15 39.45 -3.20
C THR A 393 19.43 39.39 -4.05
N ILE A 394 19.37 38.76 -5.23
CA ILE A 394 20.53 38.56 -6.11
C ILE A 394 20.62 39.74 -7.07
N GLU A 395 21.82 40.30 -7.20
CA GLU A 395 22.14 41.38 -8.12
C GLU A 395 23.49 41.11 -8.81
N PHE A 396 23.53 41.19 -10.14
CA PHE A 396 24.78 41.04 -10.89
C PHE A 396 24.76 41.80 -12.24
N PRO A 397 25.92 42.16 -12.83
CA PRO A 397 25.96 42.88 -14.11
C PRO A 397 25.44 42.01 -15.27
N PHE A 398 24.58 42.56 -16.12
CA PHE A 398 24.07 41.86 -17.31
C PHE A 398 25.20 41.38 -18.24
N LEU A 399 26.30 42.14 -18.29
CA LEU A 399 27.49 41.78 -19.08
C LEU A 399 28.08 40.41 -18.70
N ALA A 400 27.85 39.92 -17.47
CA ALA A 400 28.27 38.60 -17.03
C ALA A 400 27.63 37.46 -17.86
N LEU A 401 26.46 37.70 -18.45
CA LEU A 401 25.75 36.74 -19.29
C LEU A 401 26.27 36.68 -20.73
N ARG A 402 27.12 37.63 -21.16
CA ARG A 402 27.55 37.77 -22.58
C ARG A 402 28.01 36.46 -23.22
N ASN A 403 28.90 35.72 -22.56
CA ASN A 403 29.42 34.47 -23.11
C ASN A 403 28.35 33.37 -23.18
N HIS A 404 27.40 33.36 -22.25
CA HIS A 404 26.31 32.37 -22.21
C HIS A 404 25.30 32.64 -23.33
N LEU A 405 24.93 33.92 -23.52
CA LEU A 405 24.07 34.37 -24.62
C LEU A 405 24.68 34.03 -25.99
N ILE A 406 25.97 34.32 -26.20
CA ILE A 406 26.66 34.00 -27.48
C ILE A 406 26.72 32.49 -27.74
N GLN A 407 26.87 31.68 -26.68
CA GLN A 407 26.99 30.22 -26.79
C GLN A 407 25.62 29.50 -26.76
N GLY A 408 24.51 30.22 -26.60
CA GLY A 408 23.18 29.62 -26.41
C GLY A 408 23.04 28.81 -25.12
N LYS A 409 23.87 29.06 -24.11
CA LYS A 409 23.79 28.40 -22.80
C LYS A 409 22.76 29.11 -21.93
N LYS A 410 21.71 28.39 -21.55
CA LYS A 410 20.56 28.94 -20.82
C LYS A 410 20.78 29.11 -19.32
N LEU A 411 21.68 28.32 -18.72
CA LEU A 411 21.96 28.35 -17.28
C LEU A 411 23.29 29.06 -17.01
N TYR A 412 23.26 30.05 -16.11
CA TYR A 412 24.42 30.78 -15.63
C TYR A 412 24.65 30.48 -14.14
N ARG A 413 25.85 30.02 -13.77
CA ARG A 413 26.19 29.76 -12.37
C ARG A 413 26.66 31.05 -11.69
N LEU A 414 25.93 31.46 -10.65
CA LEU A 414 26.22 32.62 -9.81
C LEU A 414 27.37 32.35 -8.84
N SER A 415 27.93 33.41 -8.27
CA SER A 415 29.01 33.33 -7.28
C SER A 415 28.64 32.59 -6.00
N ASN A 416 27.35 32.62 -5.62
CA ASN A 416 26.81 31.86 -4.50
C ASN A 416 26.55 30.38 -4.82
N GLY A 417 26.83 29.94 -6.05
CA GLY A 417 26.65 28.56 -6.52
C GLY A 417 25.28 28.26 -7.13
N GLN A 418 24.31 29.17 -7.04
CA GLN A 418 22.98 28.98 -7.63
C GLN A 418 23.01 29.09 -9.16
N LEU A 419 22.06 28.42 -9.81
CA LEU A 419 21.86 28.43 -11.25
C LEU A 419 20.77 29.45 -11.60
N PHE A 420 21.15 30.46 -12.36
CA PHE A 420 20.26 31.44 -12.94
C PHE A 420 19.83 30.98 -14.33
N LEU A 421 18.53 30.81 -14.53
CA LEU A 421 17.97 30.59 -15.86
C LEU A 421 17.82 31.93 -16.59
N ILE A 422 18.53 32.08 -17.70
CA ILE A 422 18.47 33.28 -18.53
C ILE A 422 17.12 33.31 -19.25
N PRO A 423 16.28 34.34 -19.04
CA PRO A 423 15.00 34.47 -19.72
C PRO A 423 15.14 34.44 -21.24
N GLN A 424 14.28 33.66 -21.90
CA GLN A 424 14.31 33.48 -23.37
C GLN A 424 14.14 34.79 -24.16
N ASN A 425 13.54 35.82 -23.56
CA ASN A 425 13.32 37.11 -24.20
C ASN A 425 14.51 38.08 -24.11
N TRP A 426 15.61 37.69 -23.44
CA TRP A 426 16.87 38.45 -23.37
C TRP A 426 17.87 37.95 -24.41
#